data_AF-A0A1F8RYJ4-F1
#
_entry.id   AF-A0A1F8RYJ4-F1
#
_cell.length_a   1.000
_cell.length_b   1.000
_cell.length_c   1.000
_cell.angle_alpha   90.00
_cell.angle_beta   90.00
_cell.angle_gamma   90.00
#
_symmetry.space_group_name_H-M   'P 1'
#
loop_
_entity.id
_entity.type
_entity.pdbx_description
1 polymer ?
#
loop_
_entity_poly.entity_id
_entity_poly.type
_entity_poly.pdbx_seq_one_letter_code
_entity_poly.pdbx_strand_id
1 'polypeptide(L)'
;MEFTDRELWAVGHGLVLGSLFLLAFGGGLAGLYSLKAHYLTEEGIAERTPRLLIGSVVMAVVAWLTVISGTFVVYPWYRATPPDGIDRTVQSDALADFPRYWLLASEKTAEWHKLGMEWKEHVAWIAPFLATAVAFAVLYYGAQLVRRGEIRRAAIIFFTLAFLAAGVAGLFGAFITKAATVA
;
A
#
# COMPACT_ATOMS: atom_id res chain seq x y z
N MET A 1 -28.77 -7.95 0.83
CA MET A 1 -27.70 -7.29 1.60
C MET A 1 -27.31 -6.06 0.83
N GLU A 2 -27.44 -4.89 1.43
CA GLU A 2 -26.97 -3.62 0.88
C GLU A 2 -25.69 -3.25 1.64
N PHE A 3 -24.65 -2.81 0.91
CA PHE A 3 -23.40 -2.34 1.50
C PHE A 3 -23.48 -0.85 1.79
N THR A 4 -22.86 -0.40 2.89
CA THR A 4 -22.66 1.03 3.12
C THR A 4 -21.56 1.58 2.21
N ASP A 5 -21.53 2.90 1.99
CA ASP A 5 -20.46 3.56 1.23
C ASP A 5 -19.08 3.26 1.84
N ARG A 6 -18.98 3.20 3.18
CA ARG A 6 -17.70 2.94 3.87
C ARG A 6 -17.23 1.50 3.67
N GLU A 7 -18.15 0.54 3.68
CA GLU A 7 -17.85 -0.87 3.39
C GLU A 7 -17.39 -1.07 1.95
N LEU A 8 -18.05 -0.42 0.98
CA LEU A 8 -17.64 -0.40 -0.43
C LEU A 8 -16.22 0.15 -0.59
N TRP A 9 -15.90 1.24 0.10
CA TRP A 9 -14.55 1.80 0.11
C TRP A 9 -13.54 0.88 0.80
N ALA A 10 -13.91 0.22 1.89
CA ALA A 10 -13.03 -0.73 2.56
C ALA A 10 -12.68 -1.92 1.65
N VAL A 11 -13.63 -2.45 0.88
CA VAL A 11 -13.40 -3.51 -0.11
C VAL A 11 -12.55 -2.98 -1.28
N GLY A 12 -12.93 -1.85 -1.87
CA GLY A 12 -12.20 -1.28 -3.01
C GLY A 12 -10.74 -0.93 -2.66
N HIS A 13 -10.54 -0.22 -1.55
CA HIS A 13 -9.22 0.17 -1.10
C HIS A 13 -8.41 -1.02 -0.57
N GLY A 14 -8.98 -1.81 0.34
CA GLY A 14 -8.24 -2.88 1.02
C GLY A 14 -8.02 -4.11 0.15
N LEU A 15 -9.09 -4.63 -0.46
CA LEU A 15 -9.03 -5.89 -1.20
C LEU A 15 -8.61 -5.68 -2.65
N VAL A 16 -9.26 -4.76 -3.38
CA VAL A 16 -9.02 -4.61 -4.83
C VAL A 16 -7.64 -4.00 -5.08
N LEU A 17 -7.35 -2.81 -4.52
CA LEU A 17 -6.04 -2.19 -4.70
C LEU A 17 -4.93 -3.05 -4.07
N GLY A 18 -5.18 -3.63 -2.89
CA GLY A 18 -4.23 -4.55 -2.26
C GLY A 18 -3.87 -5.75 -3.15
N SER A 19 -4.87 -6.43 -3.71
CA SER A 19 -4.64 -7.59 -4.58
C SER A 19 -3.89 -7.22 -5.86
N LEU A 20 -4.26 -6.10 -6.49
CA LEU A 20 -3.56 -5.59 -7.68
C LEU A 20 -2.10 -5.24 -7.36
N PHE A 21 -1.84 -4.65 -6.20
CA PHE A 21 -0.49 -4.33 -5.74
C PHE A 21 0.35 -5.60 -5.54
N LEU A 22 -0.20 -6.65 -4.91
CA LEU A 22 0.48 -7.94 -4.74
C LEU A 22 0.82 -8.60 -6.09
N LEU A 23 -0.12 -8.60 -7.03
CA LEU A 23 0.10 -9.15 -8.38
C LEU A 23 1.16 -8.36 -9.15
N ALA A 24 1.09 -7.03 -9.11
CA ALA A 24 2.05 -6.17 -9.78
C ALA A 24 3.46 -6.31 -9.19
N PHE A 25 3.56 -6.44 -7.86
CA PHE A 25 4.84 -6.73 -7.20
C PHE A 25 5.41 -8.09 -7.61
N GLY A 26 4.61 -9.16 -7.57
CA GLY A 26 5.05 -10.50 -7.96
C GLY A 26 5.56 -10.54 -9.40
N GLY A 27 4.80 -9.98 -10.33
CA GLY A 27 5.18 -9.91 -11.75
C GLY A 27 6.40 -9.01 -11.98
N GLY A 28 6.44 -7.82 -11.37
CA GLY A 28 7.53 -6.87 -11.51
C GLY A 28 8.86 -7.38 -10.93
N LEU A 29 8.82 -8.01 -9.76
CA LEU A 29 10.01 -8.58 -9.11
C LEU A 29 10.55 -9.76 -9.91
N ALA A 30 9.68 -10.66 -10.36
CA ALA A 30 10.07 -11.76 -11.24
C ALA A 30 10.69 -11.24 -12.55
N GLY A 31 10.09 -10.20 -13.14
CA GLY A 31 10.62 -9.50 -14.31
C GLY A 31 12.04 -8.97 -14.07
N LEU A 32 12.23 -8.13 -13.05
CA LEU A 32 13.52 -7.55 -12.69
C LEU A 32 14.57 -8.62 -12.39
N TYR A 33 14.23 -9.63 -11.61
CA TYR A 33 15.17 -10.68 -11.21
C TYR A 33 15.60 -11.56 -12.40
N SER A 34 14.71 -11.76 -13.35
CA SER A 34 14.95 -12.63 -14.51
C SER A 34 15.75 -11.98 -15.64
N LEU A 35 15.93 -10.65 -15.62
CA LEU A 35 16.75 -9.91 -16.59
C LEU A 35 18.25 -10.12 -16.37
N LYS A 36 18.74 -11.35 -16.51
CA LYS A 36 20.16 -11.71 -16.39
C LYS A 36 20.74 -11.98 -17.79
N ALA A 37 21.77 -11.22 -18.16
CA ALA A 37 22.33 -11.18 -19.51
C ALA A 37 22.77 -12.55 -20.05
N HIS A 38 23.27 -13.44 -19.20
CA HIS A 38 23.76 -14.75 -19.61
C HIS A 38 22.66 -15.80 -19.84
N TYR A 39 21.40 -15.48 -19.56
CA TYR A 39 20.26 -16.40 -19.70
C TYR A 39 19.22 -15.96 -20.73
N LEU A 40 19.45 -14.86 -21.46
CA LEU A 40 18.43 -14.27 -22.31
C LEU A 40 18.87 -14.15 -23.77
N THR A 41 18.04 -14.69 -24.66
CA THR A 41 18.06 -14.40 -26.10
C THR A 41 17.43 -13.04 -26.37
N GLU A 42 17.64 -12.49 -27.58
CA GLU A 42 17.02 -11.24 -28.00
C GLU A 42 15.49 -11.30 -27.95
N GLU A 43 14.91 -12.42 -28.40
CA GLU A 43 13.47 -12.69 -28.32
C GLU A 43 12.95 -12.69 -26.87
N GLY A 44 13.71 -13.32 -25.95
CA GLY A 44 13.36 -13.33 -24.53
C GLY A 44 13.40 -11.95 -23.89
N ILE A 45 14.30 -11.07 -24.34
CA ILE A 45 14.34 -9.66 -23.88
C ILE A 45 13.13 -8.88 -24.42
N ALA A 46 12.80 -9.06 -25.69
CA ALA A 46 11.67 -8.39 -26.34
C ALA A 46 10.32 -8.78 -25.71
N GLU A 47 10.15 -10.04 -25.32
CA GLU A 47 8.94 -10.53 -24.65
C GLU A 47 8.81 -10.00 -23.21
N ARG A 48 9.93 -9.96 -22.45
CA ARG A 48 9.91 -9.66 -21.01
C ARG A 48 9.87 -8.17 -20.69
N THR A 49 10.49 -7.33 -21.52
CA THR A 49 10.60 -5.89 -21.27
C THR A 49 9.22 -5.20 -21.15
N PRO A 50 8.24 -5.47 -22.03
CA PRO A 50 6.89 -4.88 -21.90
C PRO A 50 6.18 -5.31 -20.62
N ARG A 51 6.27 -6.60 -20.24
CA ARG A 51 5.63 -7.10 -19.00
C ARG A 51 6.23 -6.46 -17.75
N LEU A 52 7.55 -6.29 -17.72
CA LEU A 52 8.23 -5.58 -16.64
C LEU A 52 7.79 -4.11 -16.57
N LEU A 53 7.68 -3.43 -17.71
CA LEU A 53 7.18 -2.07 -17.77
C LEU A 53 5.76 -1.96 -17.24
N ILE A 54 4.84 -2.80 -17.73
CA ILE A 54 3.45 -2.83 -17.29
C ILE A 54 3.38 -3.12 -15.78
N GLY A 55 4.08 -4.15 -15.29
CA GLY A 55 4.05 -4.50 -13.87
C GLY A 55 4.57 -3.39 -12.96
N SER A 56 5.68 -2.75 -13.33
CA SER A 56 6.25 -1.65 -12.54
C SER A 56 5.37 -0.39 -12.54
N VAL A 57 4.80 -0.02 -13.69
CA VAL A 57 3.87 1.12 -13.81
C VAL A 57 2.57 0.86 -13.05
N VAL A 58 1.98 -0.33 -13.21
CA VAL A 58 0.75 -0.71 -12.49
C VAL A 58 1.00 -0.67 -10.98
N MET A 59 2.12 -1.20 -10.49
CA MET A 59 2.43 -1.12 -9.05
C MET A 59 2.53 0.33 -8.57
N ALA A 60 3.19 1.21 -9.32
CA ALA A 60 3.29 2.62 -8.97
C ALA A 60 1.93 3.31 -8.92
N VAL A 61 1.10 3.11 -9.94
CA VAL A 61 -0.26 3.68 -10.00
C VAL A 61 -1.13 3.17 -8.84
N VAL A 62 -1.14 1.86 -8.61
CA VAL A 62 -1.93 1.25 -7.52
C VAL A 62 -1.44 1.73 -6.15
N ALA A 63 -0.13 1.88 -5.95
CA ALA A 63 0.42 2.43 -4.71
C ALA A 63 -0.08 3.86 -4.46
N TRP A 64 -0.07 4.72 -5.48
CA TRP A 64 -0.59 6.08 -5.41
C TRP A 64 -2.08 6.11 -5.11
N LEU A 65 -2.88 5.33 -5.84
CA LEU A 65 -4.32 5.23 -5.61
C LEU A 65 -4.62 4.76 -4.19
N THR A 66 -3.85 3.80 -3.66
CA THR A 66 -3.99 3.31 -2.29
C THR A 66 -3.72 4.44 -1.30
N VAL A 67 -2.56 5.07 -1.35
CA VAL A 67 -2.20 6.09 -0.37
C VAL A 67 -3.11 7.33 -0.43
N ILE A 68 -3.50 7.77 -1.64
CA ILE A 68 -4.44 8.90 -1.83
C ILE A 68 -5.82 8.56 -1.30
N SER A 69 -6.40 7.42 -1.68
CA SER A 69 -7.74 7.04 -1.18
C SER A 69 -7.74 6.79 0.34
N GLY A 70 -6.66 6.21 0.88
CA GLY A 70 -6.50 6.07 2.33
C GLY A 70 -6.48 7.41 3.05
N THR A 71 -5.69 8.38 2.54
CA THR A 71 -5.48 9.69 3.18
C THR A 71 -6.67 10.62 3.05
N PHE A 72 -7.32 10.65 1.89
CA PHE A 72 -8.34 11.66 1.58
C PHE A 72 -9.78 11.14 1.63
N VAL A 73 -10.00 9.83 1.69
CA VAL A 73 -11.34 9.24 1.79
C VAL A 73 -11.53 8.51 3.13
N VAL A 74 -10.69 7.52 3.43
CA VAL A 74 -10.85 6.67 4.62
C VAL A 74 -10.44 7.39 5.91
N TYR A 75 -9.31 8.11 5.88
CA TYR A 75 -8.77 8.76 7.05
C TYR A 75 -9.68 9.84 7.66
N PRO A 76 -10.41 10.67 6.89
CA PRO A 76 -11.45 11.56 7.42
C PRO A 76 -12.48 10.87 8.32
N TRP A 77 -12.93 9.66 7.98
CA TRP A 77 -13.87 8.90 8.81
C TRP A 77 -13.21 8.41 10.09
N TYR A 78 -11.96 7.94 10.01
CA TYR A 78 -11.19 7.52 11.17
C TYR A 78 -11.02 8.63 12.22
N ARG A 79 -10.81 9.88 11.77
CA ARG A 79 -10.59 11.06 12.63
C ARG A 79 -11.86 11.84 12.97
N ALA A 80 -13.04 11.31 12.65
CA ALA A 80 -14.30 11.95 12.98
C ALA A 80 -14.38 12.22 14.50
N THR A 81 -14.91 13.38 14.87
CA THR A 81 -15.00 13.82 16.27
C THR A 81 -16.38 13.47 16.85
N PRO A 82 -16.45 12.78 18.00
CA PRO A 82 -17.72 12.51 18.66
C PRO A 82 -18.37 13.82 19.14
N PRO A 83 -19.72 13.92 19.06
CA PRO A 83 -20.48 15.04 19.62
C PRO A 83 -20.15 15.36 21.07
N ASP A 84 -20.42 16.60 21.47
CA ASP A 84 -20.27 17.03 22.86
C ASP A 84 -21.20 16.23 23.77
N GLY A 85 -20.69 15.83 24.94
CA GLY A 85 -21.42 15.00 25.92
C GLY A 85 -21.13 13.49 25.86
N ILE A 86 -20.44 13.01 24.81
CA ILE A 86 -19.92 11.63 24.79
C ILE A 86 -18.60 11.57 25.56
N ASP A 87 -18.51 10.68 26.54
CA ASP A 87 -17.27 10.42 27.27
C ASP A 87 -16.25 9.72 26.36
N ARG A 88 -15.14 10.40 26.09
CA ARG A 88 -14.05 9.94 25.22
C ARG A 88 -13.02 9.08 25.95
N THR A 89 -13.14 8.97 27.27
CA THR A 89 -12.18 8.24 28.11
C THR A 89 -12.60 6.80 28.36
N VAL A 90 -13.87 6.46 28.06
CA VAL A 90 -14.43 5.13 28.26
C VAL A 90 -14.79 4.51 26.92
N GLN A 91 -14.21 3.34 26.64
CA GLN A 91 -14.53 2.55 25.46
C GLN A 91 -15.96 2.02 25.60
N SER A 92 -16.89 2.64 24.87
CA SER A 92 -18.34 2.42 24.96
C SER A 92 -18.97 2.46 23.57
N ASP A 93 -20.17 1.89 23.41
CA ASP A 93 -20.88 1.83 22.13
C ASP A 93 -21.09 3.22 21.50
N ALA A 94 -21.15 4.27 22.31
CA ALA A 94 -21.22 5.67 21.85
C ALA A 94 -20.00 6.11 21.03
N LEU A 95 -18.86 5.41 21.14
CA LEU A 95 -17.64 5.65 20.37
C LEU A 95 -17.48 4.71 19.16
N ALA A 96 -18.42 3.79 18.91
CA ALA A 96 -18.29 2.79 17.85
C ALA A 96 -18.06 3.42 16.45
N ASP A 97 -18.71 4.55 16.18
CA ASP A 97 -18.57 5.31 14.93
C ASP A 97 -17.35 6.26 14.90
N PHE A 98 -16.54 6.28 15.95
CA PHE A 98 -15.42 7.19 16.15
C PHE A 98 -14.11 6.41 16.43
N PRO A 99 -13.54 5.74 15.41
CA PRO A 99 -12.53 4.70 15.61
C PRO A 99 -11.29 5.17 16.36
N ARG A 100 -10.80 6.39 16.08
CA ARG A 100 -9.68 6.98 16.80
C ARG A 100 -9.94 7.06 18.31
N TYR A 101 -11.11 7.55 18.69
CA TYR A 101 -11.48 7.74 20.09
C TYR A 101 -11.75 6.39 20.77
N TRP A 102 -12.40 5.46 20.06
CA TRP A 102 -12.57 4.08 20.52
C TRP A 102 -11.23 3.41 20.86
N LEU A 103 -10.22 3.55 20.00
CA LEU A 103 -8.89 2.95 20.24
C LEU A 103 -8.19 3.58 21.44
N LEU A 104 -8.27 4.91 21.58
CA LEU A 104 -7.59 5.67 22.63
C LEU A 104 -8.23 5.52 24.01
N ALA A 105 -9.52 5.18 24.08
CA ALA A 105 -10.27 5.00 25.32
C ALA A 105 -9.94 3.69 26.07
N SER A 106 -9.01 2.87 25.57
CA SER A 106 -8.58 1.63 26.21
C SER A 106 -7.09 1.39 25.99
N GLU A 107 -6.35 1.13 27.07
CA GLU A 107 -4.91 0.83 27.01
C GLU A 107 -4.61 -0.37 26.10
N LYS A 108 -5.54 -1.34 26.00
CA LYS A 108 -5.38 -2.54 25.17
C LYS A 108 -5.39 -2.24 23.67
N THR A 109 -5.98 -1.12 23.26
CA THR A 109 -6.15 -0.75 21.85
C THR A 109 -5.42 0.54 21.45
N ALA A 110 -4.92 1.32 22.41
CA ALA A 110 -4.33 2.64 22.15
C ALA A 110 -3.09 2.59 21.23
N GLU A 111 -2.30 1.52 21.29
CA GLU A 111 -1.09 1.36 20.47
C GLU A 111 -1.41 1.21 18.97
N TRP A 112 -2.62 0.74 18.62
CA TRP A 112 -3.06 0.74 17.23
C TRP A 112 -3.16 2.15 16.64
N HIS A 113 -3.52 3.14 17.45
CA HIS A 113 -3.45 4.54 17.05
C HIS A 113 -2.00 5.05 17.12
N LYS A 114 -1.36 4.98 18.29
CA LYS A 114 -0.07 5.63 18.54
C LYS A 114 1.07 5.14 17.67
N LEU A 115 1.04 3.87 17.25
CA LEU A 115 2.06 3.28 16.40
C LEU A 115 1.51 2.93 15.02
N GLY A 116 0.37 2.23 14.99
CA GLY A 116 -0.20 1.72 13.74
C GLY A 116 -0.63 2.83 12.79
N MET A 117 -1.23 3.91 13.30
CA MET A 117 -1.61 5.04 12.45
C MET A 117 -0.42 5.89 12.02
N GLU A 118 0.56 6.13 12.88
CA GLU A 118 1.81 6.84 12.50
C GLU A 118 2.49 6.14 11.30
N TRP A 119 2.54 4.81 11.32
CA TRP A 119 3.07 4.04 10.18
C TRP A 119 2.23 4.25 8.91
N LYS A 120 0.90 4.18 9.03
CA LYS A 120 -0.01 4.35 7.89
C LYS A 120 0.01 5.78 7.33
N GLU A 121 0.18 6.78 8.17
CA GLU A 121 0.17 8.19 7.79
C GLU A 121 1.49 8.64 7.17
N HIS A 122 2.62 8.06 7.59
CA HIS A 122 3.94 8.51 7.15
C HIS A 122 4.67 7.48 6.27
N VAL A 123 4.81 6.25 6.76
CA VAL A 123 5.64 5.24 6.10
C VAL A 123 4.97 4.69 4.83
N ALA A 124 3.63 4.64 4.80
CA ALA A 124 2.90 4.19 3.62
C ALA A 124 3.20 5.03 2.36
N TRP A 125 3.50 6.33 2.52
CA TRP A 125 3.85 7.23 1.42
C TRP A 125 5.21 6.89 0.76
N ILE A 126 6.09 6.18 1.45
CA ILE A 126 7.37 5.74 0.86
C ILE A 126 7.12 4.76 -0.29
N ALA A 127 6.07 3.94 -0.20
CA ALA A 127 5.76 2.93 -1.20
C ALA A 127 5.53 3.51 -2.62
N PRO A 128 4.61 4.47 -2.84
CA PRO A 128 4.42 5.05 -4.16
C PRO A 128 5.65 5.78 -4.69
N PHE A 129 6.42 6.49 -3.87
CA PHE A 129 7.64 7.16 -4.33
C PHE A 129 8.68 6.17 -4.85
N LEU A 130 8.95 5.10 -4.10
CA LEU A 130 9.90 4.06 -4.52
C LEU A 130 9.39 3.30 -5.74
N ALA A 131 8.11 2.94 -5.78
CA ALA A 131 7.51 2.28 -6.94
C ALA A 131 7.58 3.16 -8.21
N THR A 132 7.34 4.46 -8.10
CA THR A 132 7.52 5.42 -9.20
C THR A 132 8.97 5.49 -9.67
N ALA A 133 9.95 5.51 -8.75
CA ALA A 133 11.37 5.50 -9.12
C ALA A 133 11.74 4.23 -9.90
N VAL A 134 11.19 3.07 -9.51
CA VAL A 134 11.40 1.81 -10.25
C VAL A 134 10.73 1.85 -11.62
N ALA A 135 9.48 2.29 -11.70
CA ALA A 135 8.77 2.43 -12.98
C ALA A 135 9.52 3.36 -13.95
N PHE A 136 10.06 4.48 -13.43
CA PHE A 136 10.90 5.37 -14.21
C PHE A 136 12.19 4.69 -14.68
N ALA A 137 12.91 3.98 -13.80
CA ALA A 137 14.13 3.27 -14.20
C ALA A 137 13.85 2.22 -15.27
N VAL A 138 12.74 1.49 -15.17
CA VAL A 138 12.30 0.51 -16.17
C VAL A 138 11.97 1.18 -17.49
N LEU A 139 11.22 2.29 -17.47
CA LEU A 139 10.85 3.04 -18.67
C LEU A 139 12.08 3.64 -19.36
N TYR A 140 12.99 4.24 -18.58
CA TYR A 140 14.15 4.96 -19.10
C TYR A 140 15.23 4.03 -19.64
N TYR A 141 15.57 2.97 -18.89
CA TYR A 141 16.63 2.04 -19.30
C TYR A 141 16.12 0.88 -20.16
N GLY A 142 14.86 0.45 -19.99
CA GLY A 142 14.26 -0.64 -20.75
C GLY A 142 15.15 -1.89 -20.82
N ALA A 143 15.37 -2.39 -22.04
CA ALA A 143 16.25 -3.54 -22.29
C ALA A 143 17.72 -3.33 -21.84
N GLN A 144 18.18 -2.09 -21.67
CA GLN A 144 19.54 -1.81 -21.18
C GLN A 144 19.76 -2.30 -19.73
N LEU A 145 18.70 -2.52 -18.95
CA LEU A 145 18.78 -3.11 -17.61
C LEU A 145 19.41 -4.51 -17.58
N VAL A 146 19.41 -5.20 -18.72
CA VAL A 146 20.11 -6.49 -18.88
C VAL A 146 21.61 -6.31 -18.66
N ARG A 147 22.19 -5.26 -19.24
CA ARG A 147 23.63 -4.94 -19.15
C ARG A 147 23.99 -4.09 -17.94
N ARG A 148 23.02 -3.33 -17.39
CA ARG A 148 23.22 -2.45 -16.22
C ARG A 148 22.80 -3.14 -14.92
N GLY A 149 23.59 -4.12 -14.49
CA GLY A 149 23.32 -4.93 -13.29
C GLY A 149 23.11 -4.10 -12.02
N GLU A 150 23.88 -3.02 -11.83
CA GLU A 150 23.75 -2.14 -10.66
C GLU A 150 22.40 -1.43 -10.59
N ILE A 151 21.94 -0.88 -11.72
CA ILE A 151 20.63 -0.19 -11.78
C ILE A 151 19.50 -1.19 -11.55
N ARG A 152 19.60 -2.38 -12.15
CA ARG A 152 18.63 -3.45 -11.93
C ARG A 152 18.59 -3.87 -10.45
N ARG A 153 19.74 -3.97 -9.78
CA ARG A 153 19.82 -4.30 -8.36
C ARG A 153 19.20 -3.20 -7.49
N ALA A 154 19.51 -1.93 -7.77
CA ALA A 154 18.88 -0.81 -7.09
C ALA A 154 17.36 -0.80 -7.28
N ALA A 155 16.88 -1.05 -8.51
CA ALA A 155 15.46 -1.17 -8.80
C ALA A 155 14.79 -2.30 -7.99
N ILE A 156 15.42 -3.47 -7.89
CA ILE A 156 14.93 -4.58 -7.05
C ILE A 156 14.82 -4.14 -5.59
N ILE A 157 15.86 -3.52 -5.04
CA ILE A 157 15.87 -3.05 -3.65
C ILE A 157 14.72 -2.07 -3.41
N PHE A 158 14.56 -1.06 -4.27
CA PHE A 158 13.50 -0.07 -4.13
C PHE A 158 12.11 -0.69 -4.28
N PHE A 159 11.94 -1.63 -5.21
CA PHE A 159 10.69 -2.34 -5.41
C PHE A 159 10.30 -3.19 -4.19
N THR A 160 11.28 -3.88 -3.59
CA THR A 160 11.08 -4.65 -2.34
C THR A 160 10.79 -3.73 -1.16
N LEU A 161 11.51 -2.62 -1.00
CA LEU A 161 11.23 -1.65 0.06
C LEU A 161 9.84 -1.02 -0.09
N ALA A 162 9.41 -0.71 -1.32
CA ALA A 162 8.07 -0.24 -1.59
C ALA A 162 7.00 -1.26 -1.14
N PHE A 163 7.21 -2.53 -1.48
CA PHE A 163 6.34 -3.62 -1.07
C PHE A 163 6.28 -3.79 0.44
N LEU A 164 7.43 -3.77 1.13
CA LEU A 164 7.47 -3.90 2.59
C LEU A 164 6.77 -2.73 3.29
N ALA A 165 7.01 -1.50 2.84
CA ALA A 165 6.37 -0.31 3.40
C ALA A 165 4.83 -0.39 3.27
N ALA A 166 4.34 -0.73 2.07
CA ALA A 166 2.91 -0.91 1.82
C ALA A 166 2.32 -2.12 2.57
N GLY A 167 3.05 -3.24 2.64
CA GLY A 167 2.62 -4.45 3.33
C GLY A 167 2.43 -4.24 4.83
N VAL A 168 3.39 -3.58 5.49
CA VAL A 168 3.28 -3.25 6.92
C VAL A 168 2.14 -2.25 7.16
N ALA A 169 1.98 -1.24 6.30
CA ALA A 169 0.85 -0.30 6.39
C ALA A 169 -0.51 -0.99 6.18
N GLY A 170 -0.61 -1.92 5.22
CA GLY A 170 -1.81 -2.71 4.95
C GLY A 170 -2.15 -3.64 6.12
N LEU A 171 -1.16 -4.29 6.73
CA LEU A 171 -1.34 -5.11 7.93
C LEU A 171 -1.88 -4.27 9.10
N PHE A 172 -1.26 -3.13 9.41
CA PHE A 172 -1.79 -2.22 10.42
C PHE A 172 -3.21 -1.75 10.05
N GLY A 173 -3.48 -1.48 8.77
CA GLY A 173 -4.80 -1.13 8.28
C GLY A 173 -5.84 -2.19 8.63
N ALA A 174 -5.58 -3.45 8.30
CA ALA A 174 -6.48 -4.57 8.57
C ALA A 174 -6.72 -4.77 10.08
N PHE A 175 -5.66 -4.72 10.90
CA PHE A 175 -5.79 -4.89 12.35
C PHE A 175 -6.50 -3.72 13.03
N ILE A 176 -6.26 -2.48 12.59
CA ILE A 176 -6.97 -1.30 13.07
C ILE A 176 -8.46 -1.43 12.76
N THR A 177 -8.83 -1.76 11.52
CA THR A 177 -10.23 -1.96 11.14
C THR A 177 -10.90 -3.08 11.93
N LYS A 178 -10.15 -4.13 12.30
CA LYS A 178 -10.66 -5.19 13.19
C LYS A 178 -10.84 -4.73 14.64
N ALA A 179 -9.94 -3.88 15.15
CA ALA A 179 -9.97 -3.42 16.54
C ALA A 179 -10.96 -2.27 16.77
N ALA A 180 -11.17 -1.43 15.76
CA ALA A 180 -12.13 -0.35 15.71
C ALA A 180 -12.64 -0.21 14.29
N THR A 181 -13.89 -0.62 14.08
CA THR A 181 -14.50 -0.66 12.75
C THR A 181 -14.51 0.75 12.14
N VAL A 182 -13.85 0.91 10.99
CA VAL A 182 -13.84 2.18 10.23
C VAL A 182 -14.96 2.21 9.18
N ALA A 183 -15.63 1.07 8.96
CA ALA A 183 -16.63 0.82 7.93
C ALA A 183 -18.04 0.59 8.50
#